data_AF-A0AAW3KAY7-F1
#
_entry.id   AF-A0AAW3KAY7-F1
#
_cell.length_a   1.000
_cell.length_b   1.000
_cell.length_c   1.000
_cell.angle_alpha   90.00
_cell.angle_beta   90.00
_cell.angle_gamma   90.00
#
_symmetry.space_group_name_H-M   'P 1'
#
loop_
_entity.id
_entity.type
_entity.pdbx_description
1 polymer ?
#
loop_
_entity_poly.entity_id
_entity_poly.type
_entity_poly.pdbx_seq_one_letter_code
_entity_poly.pdbx_strand_id
1 'polypeptide(L)'
;MSTPENIYFSDDLVEAALVCNGDGDEHAKPSISTVDFIELVEREESIATLEAAKAIAKLIELKIGGVPVAFRYVTSAVEYAKEDQSLLEAILDGLWDASKPYKELLEHFGNTAAYTMRCLDVSDDILGLLWMRWLKAVRFQSDRALKPLYKLGHAFVAVLRNLPDDEGQVRRLWQLFWKAIELGLASTLNDDPDKIGAKMIGDVLGRTSIVDPEYRVSNLSQKAKLGLPNGTALLSAYEQAYVEAAAEATIANIKKDSH
;
A
#
# COMPACT_ATOMS: atom_id res chain seq x y z
N MET A 1 -15.06 -30.88 23.12
CA MET A 1 -14.62 -29.71 22.32
C MET A 1 -13.20 -29.40 22.77
N SER A 2 -12.22 -29.96 22.06
CA SER A 2 -10.80 -29.67 22.28
C SER A 2 -10.51 -28.27 21.76
N THR A 3 -9.86 -27.44 22.57
CA THR A 3 -9.19 -26.22 22.11
C THR A 3 -8.22 -26.60 20.99
N PRO A 4 -8.10 -25.81 19.90
CA PRO A 4 -7.03 -26.04 18.95
C PRO A 4 -5.71 -25.85 19.70
N GLU A 5 -4.95 -26.94 19.82
CA GLU A 5 -3.59 -26.91 20.33
C GLU A 5 -2.80 -25.98 19.40
N ASN A 6 -2.21 -24.93 19.96
CA ASN A 6 -1.28 -24.09 19.22
C ASN A 6 -0.03 -24.94 18.94
N ILE A 7 0.01 -25.55 17.76
CA ILE A 7 1.20 -26.25 17.28
C ILE A 7 2.17 -25.19 16.80
N TYR A 8 3.04 -24.73 17.70
CA TYR A 8 4.22 -23.96 17.32
C TYR A 8 5.28 -24.96 16.85
N PHE A 9 5.55 -25.00 15.55
CA PHE A 9 6.66 -25.80 15.04
C PHE A 9 7.97 -25.12 15.46
N SER A 10 8.85 -25.93 16.05
CA SER A 10 10.13 -25.54 16.65
C SER A 10 11.04 -24.71 15.72
N ASP A 11 10.83 -24.77 14.41
CA ASP A 11 11.71 -24.12 13.44
C ASP A 11 11.54 -22.61 13.37
N ASP A 12 10.39 -22.02 13.68
CA ASP A 12 10.24 -20.56 13.67
C ASP A 12 10.99 -19.87 14.84
N LEU A 13 11.07 -20.55 15.98
CA LEU A 13 11.88 -20.13 17.13
C LEU A 13 13.38 -20.29 16.84
N VAL A 14 13.74 -21.34 16.09
CA VAL A 14 15.11 -21.61 15.66
C VAL A 14 15.53 -20.68 14.51
N GLU A 15 14.63 -20.34 13.59
CA GLU A 15 14.85 -19.39 12.49
C GLU A 15 14.93 -17.97 13.02
N ALA A 16 14.07 -17.58 13.97
CA ALA A 16 14.23 -16.32 14.71
C ALA A 16 15.54 -16.28 15.52
N ALA A 17 16.01 -17.40 16.06
CA ALA A 17 17.28 -17.46 16.81
C ALA A 17 18.54 -17.52 15.92
N LEU A 18 18.45 -18.07 14.71
CA LEU A 18 19.57 -18.28 13.78
C LEU A 18 19.67 -17.18 12.69
N VAL A 19 18.55 -16.57 12.28
CA VAL A 19 18.51 -15.55 11.21
C VAL A 19 18.53 -14.12 11.79
N CYS A 20 18.16 -13.93 13.07
CA CYS A 20 18.23 -12.61 13.72
C CYS A 20 19.52 -12.33 14.52
N ASN A 21 20.53 -13.21 14.47
CA ASN A 21 21.86 -12.89 14.99
C ASN A 21 22.77 -12.34 13.86
N GLY A 22 23.41 -11.22 14.17
CA GLY A 22 24.07 -10.31 13.23
C GLY A 22 25.15 -10.91 12.33
N ASP A 23 25.48 -10.13 11.30
CA ASP A 23 26.77 -10.09 10.60
C ASP A 23 27.50 -11.43 10.45
N GLY A 24 27.14 -12.18 9.41
CA GLY A 24 28.10 -13.02 8.69
C GLY A 24 28.28 -14.47 9.12
N ASP A 25 27.32 -15.09 9.82
CA ASP A 25 27.44 -16.52 10.12
C ASP A 25 26.76 -17.43 9.07
N GLU A 26 27.54 -18.36 8.51
CA GLU A 26 27.18 -19.39 7.52
C GLU A 26 26.33 -20.52 8.14
N HIS A 27 25.34 -20.20 8.98
CA HIS A 27 24.44 -21.21 9.48
C HIS A 27 23.51 -21.71 8.36
N ALA A 28 23.45 -23.03 8.20
CA ALA A 28 22.58 -23.68 7.21
C ALA A 28 21.13 -23.30 7.52
N LYS A 29 20.56 -22.42 6.69
CA LYS A 29 19.13 -22.11 6.75
C LYS A 29 18.34 -23.42 6.67
N PRO A 30 17.30 -23.63 7.48
CA PRO A 30 16.44 -24.79 7.36
C PRO A 30 15.93 -24.92 5.92
N SER A 31 15.85 -26.15 5.41
CA SER A 31 15.51 -26.40 4.00
C SER A 31 14.04 -26.13 3.67
N ILE A 32 13.18 -26.02 4.68
CA ILE A 32 11.73 -25.80 4.57
C ILE A 32 11.31 -24.95 5.78
N SER A 33 10.72 -23.77 5.55
CA SER A 33 10.16 -22.92 6.60
C SER A 33 8.75 -23.37 6.99
N THR A 34 8.24 -22.95 8.16
CA THR A 34 6.83 -23.17 8.54
C THR A 34 5.88 -22.57 7.50
N VAL A 35 6.28 -21.48 6.85
CA VAL A 35 5.49 -20.86 5.77
C VAL A 35 5.42 -21.79 4.56
N ASP A 36 6.54 -22.38 4.13
CA ASP A 36 6.56 -23.36 3.03
C ASP A 36 5.65 -24.56 3.32
N PHE A 37 5.61 -25.00 4.59
CA PHE A 37 4.70 -26.06 5.00
C PHE A 37 3.22 -25.63 4.93
N ILE A 38 2.89 -24.43 5.43
CA ILE A 38 1.52 -23.89 5.34
C ILE A 38 1.08 -23.77 3.88
N GLU A 39 1.95 -23.25 3.00
CA GLU A 39 1.67 -23.12 1.58
C GLU A 39 1.47 -24.49 0.91
N LEU A 40 2.28 -25.48 1.27
CA LEU A 40 2.13 -26.85 0.80
C LEU A 40 0.78 -27.44 1.22
N VAL A 41 0.43 -27.36 2.51
CA VAL A 41 -0.81 -27.95 3.03
C VAL A 41 -2.04 -27.25 2.46
N GLU A 42 -1.99 -25.94 2.21
CA GLU A 42 -3.04 -25.22 1.49
C GLU A 42 -3.14 -25.68 0.03
N ARG A 43 -2.01 -25.83 -0.66
CA ARG A 43 -1.98 -26.28 -2.07
C ARG A 43 -2.52 -27.69 -2.25
N GLU A 44 -2.29 -28.57 -1.28
CA GLU A 44 -2.89 -29.91 -1.22
C GLU A 44 -4.35 -29.88 -0.71
N GLU A 45 -4.97 -28.69 -0.66
CA GLU A 45 -6.37 -28.45 -0.23
C GLU A 45 -6.70 -29.01 1.16
N SER A 46 -5.68 -29.22 1.99
CA SER A 46 -5.81 -29.82 3.32
C SER A 46 -6.16 -28.78 4.39
N ILE A 47 -6.00 -27.49 4.07
CA ILE A 47 -6.51 -26.34 4.84
C ILE A 47 -7.11 -25.29 3.90
N ALA A 48 -8.09 -24.53 4.39
CA ALA A 48 -8.65 -23.39 3.65
C ALA A 48 -7.70 -22.17 3.69
N THR A 49 -7.73 -21.33 2.66
CA THR A 49 -6.90 -20.10 2.57
C THR A 49 -7.06 -19.18 3.78
N LEU A 50 -8.26 -19.08 4.36
CA LEU A 50 -8.48 -18.28 5.57
C LEU A 50 -7.73 -18.85 6.79
N GLU A 51 -7.70 -20.17 6.93
CA GLU A 51 -6.98 -20.83 8.02
C GLU A 51 -5.46 -20.71 7.82
N ALA A 52 -4.98 -20.81 6.58
CA ALA A 52 -3.60 -20.49 6.23
C ALA A 52 -3.25 -19.03 6.56
N ALA A 53 -4.14 -18.07 6.24
CA ALA A 53 -3.95 -16.67 6.55
C ALA A 53 -3.88 -16.43 8.08
N LYS A 54 -4.74 -17.08 8.88
CA LYS A 54 -4.67 -17.02 10.35
C LYS A 54 -3.36 -17.56 10.90
N ALA A 55 -2.87 -18.67 10.35
CA ALA A 55 -1.58 -19.24 10.75
C ALA A 55 -0.43 -18.28 10.42
N ILE A 56 -0.40 -17.70 9.22
CA ILE A 56 0.61 -16.72 8.80
C ILE A 56 0.56 -15.45 9.65
N ALA A 57 -0.64 -14.95 9.94
CA ALA A 57 -0.83 -13.81 10.86
C ALA A 57 -0.22 -14.11 12.23
N LYS A 58 -0.38 -15.34 12.73
CA LYS A 58 0.23 -15.73 14.00
C LYS A 58 1.76 -15.71 13.95
N LEU A 59 2.36 -16.15 12.85
CA LEU A 59 3.82 -16.08 12.66
C LEU A 59 4.31 -14.62 12.65
N ILE A 60 3.57 -13.72 11.99
CA ILE A 60 3.89 -12.29 11.96
C ILE A 60 3.79 -11.67 13.36
N GLU A 61 2.76 -12.02 14.14
CA GLU A 61 2.60 -11.54 15.52
C GLU A 61 3.78 -11.94 16.42
N LEU A 62 4.33 -13.13 16.21
CA LEU A 62 5.51 -13.62 16.91
C LEU A 62 6.80 -12.89 16.51
N LYS A 63 6.72 -11.91 15.59
CA LYS A 63 7.86 -11.14 15.08
C LYS A 63 8.93 -12.01 14.41
N ILE A 64 8.50 -13.12 13.82
CA ILE A 64 9.35 -13.91 12.93
C ILE A 64 9.63 -13.04 11.70
N GLY A 65 10.89 -12.63 11.55
CA GLY A 65 11.31 -11.75 10.46
C GLY A 65 11.20 -12.45 9.11
N GLY A 66 10.77 -11.72 8.08
CA GLY A 66 10.83 -12.21 6.70
C GLY A 66 9.74 -13.19 6.29
N VAL A 67 8.65 -13.35 7.05
CA VAL A 67 7.48 -14.15 6.67
C VAL A 67 6.92 -13.66 5.32
N PRO A 68 6.98 -14.45 4.23
CA PRO A 68 6.39 -14.04 2.96
C PRO A 68 4.87 -14.09 3.06
N VAL A 69 4.22 -13.00 2.64
CA VAL A 69 2.75 -12.88 2.64
C VAL A 69 2.27 -12.86 1.19
N ALA A 70 1.74 -13.99 0.74
CA ALA A 70 1.12 -14.07 -0.58
C ALA A 70 -0.18 -13.25 -0.66
N PHE A 71 -0.46 -12.74 -1.86
CA PHE A 71 -1.63 -11.87 -2.11
C PHE A 71 -2.97 -12.52 -1.70
N ARG A 72 -3.11 -13.84 -1.90
CA ARG A 72 -4.32 -14.61 -1.55
C ARG A 72 -4.66 -14.55 -0.05
N TYR A 73 -3.65 -14.44 0.82
CA TYR A 73 -3.86 -14.32 2.26
C TYR A 73 -4.34 -12.92 2.64
N VAL A 74 -3.85 -11.89 1.94
CA VAL A 74 -4.34 -10.52 2.09
C VAL A 74 -5.80 -10.43 1.68
N THR A 75 -6.18 -10.97 0.52
CA THR A 75 -7.57 -10.92 0.05
C THR A 75 -8.51 -11.68 0.98
N SER A 76 -8.10 -12.86 1.45
CA SER A 76 -8.89 -13.63 2.42
C SER A 76 -9.06 -12.89 3.75
N ALA A 77 -8.01 -12.24 4.25
CA ALA A 77 -8.09 -11.42 5.46
C ALA A 77 -8.97 -10.19 5.27
N VAL A 78 -8.94 -9.55 4.09
CA VAL A 78 -9.81 -8.41 3.76
C VAL A 78 -11.28 -8.82 3.74
N GLU A 79 -11.61 -9.97 3.15
CA GLU A 79 -12.98 -10.51 3.14
C GLU A 79 -13.47 -10.84 4.56
N TYR A 80 -12.58 -11.40 5.40
CA TYR A 80 -12.89 -11.76 6.78
C TYR A 80 -12.90 -10.57 7.75
N ALA A 81 -12.41 -9.40 7.34
CA ALA A 81 -12.24 -8.25 8.23
C ALA A 81 -13.56 -7.69 8.80
N LYS A 82 -14.72 -8.09 8.26
CA LYS A 82 -16.04 -7.78 8.84
C LYS A 82 -16.28 -8.55 10.16
N GLU A 83 -15.71 -9.73 10.28
CA GLU A 83 -15.80 -10.60 11.46
C GLU A 83 -14.66 -10.31 12.43
N ASP A 84 -13.44 -10.18 11.91
CA ASP A 84 -12.24 -9.91 12.71
C ASP A 84 -11.24 -9.03 11.97
N GLN A 85 -11.22 -7.75 12.33
CA GLN A 85 -10.26 -6.80 11.77
C GLN A 85 -8.81 -7.11 12.18
N SER A 86 -8.59 -7.76 13.34
CA SER A 86 -7.23 -7.99 13.86
C SER A 86 -6.41 -8.91 12.95
N LEU A 87 -7.06 -9.86 12.27
CA LEU A 87 -6.43 -10.70 11.26
C LEU A 87 -5.83 -9.87 10.12
N LEU A 88 -6.62 -8.95 9.57
CA LEU A 88 -6.15 -8.06 8.51
C LEU A 88 -5.00 -7.18 9.00
N GLU A 89 -5.11 -6.61 10.20
CA GLU A 89 -4.05 -5.80 10.78
C GLU A 89 -2.73 -6.57 10.93
N ALA A 90 -2.77 -7.80 11.43
CA ALA A 90 -1.59 -8.64 11.57
C ALA A 90 -0.95 -8.95 10.22
N ILE A 91 -1.75 -9.33 9.22
CA ILE A 91 -1.26 -9.58 7.85
C ILE A 91 -0.62 -8.32 7.24
N LEU A 92 -1.25 -7.15 7.41
CA LEU A 92 -0.72 -5.89 6.89
C LEU A 92 0.55 -5.45 7.61
N ASP A 93 0.68 -5.69 8.91
CA ASP A 93 1.88 -5.35 9.68
C ASP A 93 3.08 -6.21 9.24
N GLY A 94 2.87 -7.45 8.77
CA GLY A 94 3.93 -8.27 8.18
C GLY A 94 4.22 -7.93 6.71
N LEU A 95 3.20 -7.53 5.96
CA LEU A 95 3.35 -7.13 4.56
C LEU A 95 4.04 -5.76 4.43
N TRP A 96 3.65 -4.78 5.25
CA TRP A 96 4.10 -3.39 5.18
C TRP A 96 4.96 -3.02 6.37
N ASP A 97 6.20 -3.50 6.33
CA ASP A 97 7.23 -3.12 7.30
C ASP A 97 8.08 -1.93 6.80
N ALA A 98 8.49 -1.06 7.71
CA ALA A 98 9.30 0.12 7.42
C ALA A 98 10.73 -0.23 6.97
N SER A 99 11.18 -1.48 7.15
CA SER A 99 12.48 -1.95 6.64
C SER A 99 12.47 -2.20 5.12
N LYS A 100 11.29 -2.42 4.51
CA LYS A 100 11.18 -2.73 3.08
C LYS A 100 11.44 -1.49 2.21
N PRO A 101 11.91 -1.65 0.95
CA PRO A 101 12.05 -0.55 0.01
C PRO A 101 10.72 0.18 -0.26
N TYR A 102 10.77 1.51 -0.38
CA TYR A 102 9.56 2.32 -0.65
C TYR A 102 8.82 1.90 -1.93
N LYS A 103 9.57 1.60 -3.00
CA LYS A 103 8.97 1.17 -4.28
C LYS A 103 8.15 -0.12 -4.12
N GLU A 104 8.67 -1.09 -3.36
CA GLU A 104 7.98 -2.34 -3.07
C GLU A 104 6.68 -2.07 -2.29
N LEU A 105 6.76 -1.31 -1.19
CA LEU A 105 5.58 -0.95 -0.40
C LEU A 105 4.52 -0.21 -1.24
N LEU A 106 4.95 0.69 -2.14
CA LEU A 106 4.06 1.44 -3.01
C LEU A 106 3.34 0.52 -4.00
N GLU A 107 4.06 -0.43 -4.62
CA GLU A 107 3.50 -1.39 -5.57
C GLU A 107 2.50 -2.34 -4.90
N HIS A 108 2.88 -2.92 -3.75
CA HIS A 108 1.98 -3.78 -2.98
C HIS A 108 0.72 -3.03 -2.56
N PHE A 109 0.85 -1.79 -2.07
CA PHE A 109 -0.31 -0.99 -1.70
C PHE A 109 -1.21 -0.68 -2.90
N GLY A 110 -0.63 -0.22 -4.01
CA GLY A 110 -1.37 0.10 -5.23
C GLY A 110 -2.17 -1.09 -5.77
N ASN A 111 -1.57 -2.28 -5.77
CA ASN A 111 -2.22 -3.51 -6.22
C ASN A 111 -3.31 -3.97 -5.24
N THR A 112 -3.01 -4.00 -3.94
CA THR A 112 -3.96 -4.43 -2.90
C THR A 112 -5.16 -3.51 -2.81
N ALA A 113 -4.96 -2.19 -2.69
CA ALA A 113 -6.06 -1.25 -2.57
C ALA A 113 -6.93 -1.21 -3.83
N ALA A 114 -6.34 -1.23 -5.04
CA ALA A 114 -7.11 -1.27 -6.28
C ALA A 114 -7.91 -2.57 -6.44
N TYR A 115 -7.32 -3.72 -6.11
CA TYR A 115 -8.04 -4.99 -6.13
C TYR A 115 -9.19 -4.98 -5.13
N THR A 116 -8.94 -4.57 -3.89
CA THR A 116 -9.97 -4.50 -2.85
C THR A 116 -11.11 -3.57 -3.25
N MET A 117 -10.83 -2.42 -3.85
CA MET A 117 -11.86 -1.50 -4.34
C MET A 117 -12.68 -2.05 -5.52
N ARG A 118 -12.04 -2.80 -6.42
CA ARG A 118 -12.65 -3.30 -7.66
C ARG A 118 -13.41 -4.61 -7.48
N CYS A 119 -12.85 -5.50 -6.67
CA CYS A 119 -13.24 -6.91 -6.66
C CYS A 119 -13.93 -7.34 -5.36
N LEU A 120 -13.76 -6.59 -4.27
CA LEU A 120 -14.30 -6.97 -2.96
C LEU A 120 -15.38 -5.98 -2.51
N ASP A 121 -16.50 -6.51 -1.99
CA ASP A 121 -17.57 -5.71 -1.39
C ASP A 121 -17.22 -5.36 0.06
N VAL A 122 -16.25 -4.45 0.21
CA VAL A 122 -15.75 -3.98 1.51
C VAL A 122 -16.21 -2.57 1.84
N SER A 123 -16.34 -2.29 3.13
CA SER A 123 -16.65 -0.94 3.62
C SER A 123 -15.47 0.02 3.45
N ASP A 124 -15.76 1.32 3.47
CA ASP A 124 -14.73 2.37 3.45
C ASP A 124 -13.84 2.35 4.70
N ASP A 125 -14.28 1.72 5.78
CA ASP A 125 -13.46 1.56 6.99
C ASP A 125 -12.32 0.55 6.77
N ILE A 126 -12.58 -0.56 6.06
CA ILE A 126 -11.52 -1.52 5.70
C ILE A 126 -10.52 -0.89 4.72
N LEU A 127 -11.02 -0.13 3.74
CA LEU A 127 -10.15 0.62 2.84
C LEU A 127 -9.35 1.69 3.58
N GLY A 128 -9.98 2.41 4.52
CA GLY A 128 -9.31 3.36 5.40
C GLY A 128 -8.20 2.69 6.24
N LEU A 129 -8.44 1.48 6.75
CA LEU A 129 -7.44 0.71 7.48
C LEU A 129 -6.21 0.40 6.60
N LEU A 130 -6.41 0.01 5.33
CA LEU A 130 -5.31 -0.19 4.38
C LEU A 130 -4.46 1.08 4.25
N TRP A 131 -5.10 2.23 4.01
CA TRP A 131 -4.42 3.51 3.88
C TRP A 131 -3.62 3.88 5.14
N MET A 132 -4.21 3.73 6.31
CA MET A 132 -3.58 4.15 7.58
C MET A 132 -2.43 3.22 7.97
N ARG A 133 -2.57 1.91 7.76
CA ARG A 133 -1.50 0.94 8.03
C ARG A 133 -0.33 1.14 7.08
N TRP A 134 -0.59 1.34 5.78
CA TRP A 134 0.45 1.66 4.82
C TRP A 134 1.15 2.98 5.14
N LEU A 135 0.38 4.03 5.47
CA LEU A 135 0.93 5.34 5.84
C LEU A 135 1.84 5.23 7.07
N LYS A 136 1.45 4.42 8.07
CA LYS A 136 2.29 4.15 9.24
C LYS A 136 3.63 3.56 8.82
N ALA A 137 3.64 2.53 7.97
CA ALA A 137 4.87 1.91 7.47
C ALA A 137 5.79 2.90 6.75
N VAL A 138 5.26 3.66 5.78
CA VAL A 138 6.09 4.55 4.95
C VAL A 138 6.56 5.82 5.66
N ARG A 139 5.88 6.23 6.74
CA ARG A 139 6.30 7.38 7.59
C ARG A 139 7.56 7.09 8.37
N PHE A 140 7.80 5.84 8.75
CA PHE A 140 8.97 5.43 9.52
C PHE A 140 10.12 4.89 8.66
N GLN A 141 9.94 4.82 7.34
CA GLN A 141 11.02 4.47 6.43
C GLN A 141 12.19 5.44 6.52
N SER A 142 13.39 4.90 6.38
CA SER A 142 14.67 5.61 6.37
C SER A 142 14.89 6.49 5.15
N ASP A 143 14.13 6.28 4.05
CA ASP A 143 14.12 7.18 2.91
C ASP A 143 13.39 8.50 3.25
N ARG A 144 14.19 9.45 3.75
CA ARG A 144 13.78 10.79 4.18
C ARG A 144 13.55 11.77 3.02
N ALA A 145 13.86 11.39 1.77
CA ALA A 145 13.82 12.34 0.65
C ALA A 145 12.39 12.77 0.29
N LEU A 146 11.41 11.89 0.49
CA LEU A 146 10.00 12.15 0.19
C LEU A 146 9.21 12.44 1.47
N LYS A 147 8.59 13.61 1.53
CA LYS A 147 7.66 13.96 2.62
C LYS A 147 6.44 13.01 2.61
N PRO A 148 5.84 12.69 3.78
CA PRO A 148 4.69 11.79 3.85
C PRO A 148 3.52 12.11 2.91
N LEU A 149 3.21 13.40 2.73
CA LEU A 149 2.15 13.84 1.82
C LEU A 149 2.42 13.45 0.35
N TYR A 150 3.67 13.55 -0.10
CA TYR A 150 4.08 13.10 -1.43
C TYR A 150 4.02 11.58 -1.56
N LYS A 151 4.37 10.85 -0.49
CA LYS A 151 4.24 9.39 -0.48
C LYS A 151 2.77 8.98 -0.65
N LEU A 152 1.83 9.63 0.06
CA LEU A 152 0.39 9.42 -0.15
C LEU A 152 -0.04 9.78 -1.58
N GLY A 153 0.49 10.86 -2.16
CA GLY A 153 0.18 11.23 -3.54
C GLY A 153 0.62 10.18 -4.56
N HIS A 154 1.81 9.61 -4.39
CA HIS A 154 2.25 8.48 -5.20
C HIS A 154 1.37 7.24 -5.00
N ALA A 155 0.95 6.97 -3.77
CA ALA A 155 0.05 5.87 -3.44
C ALA A 155 -1.30 6.00 -4.14
N PHE A 156 -1.87 7.21 -4.14
CA PHE A 156 -3.09 7.53 -4.88
C PHE A 156 -2.92 7.21 -6.37
N VAL A 157 -1.81 7.67 -6.98
CA VAL A 157 -1.53 7.41 -8.41
C VAL A 157 -1.32 5.92 -8.69
N ALA A 158 -0.69 5.18 -7.79
CA ALA A 158 -0.50 3.74 -7.91
C ALA A 158 -1.84 2.99 -7.89
N VAL A 159 -2.77 3.37 -7.01
CA VAL A 159 -4.13 2.80 -6.98
C VAL A 159 -4.91 3.20 -8.24
N LEU A 160 -4.89 4.49 -8.60
CA LEU A 160 -5.59 5.03 -9.77
C LEU A 160 -5.20 4.31 -11.08
N ARG A 161 -3.92 3.95 -11.23
CA ARG A 161 -3.40 3.21 -12.38
C ARG A 161 -4.07 1.85 -12.57
N ASN A 162 -4.44 1.19 -11.48
CA ASN A 162 -4.99 -0.16 -11.46
C ASN A 162 -6.53 -0.21 -11.39
N LEU A 163 -7.19 0.92 -11.13
CA LEU A 163 -8.65 1.03 -11.18
C LEU A 163 -9.18 1.04 -12.62
N PRO A 164 -10.46 0.75 -12.87
CA PRO A 164 -11.12 1.05 -14.16
C PRO A 164 -11.37 2.56 -14.31
N ASP A 165 -11.67 3.02 -15.54
CA ASP A 165 -12.09 4.40 -15.81
C ASP A 165 -13.57 4.58 -15.43
N ASP A 166 -13.85 4.43 -14.13
CA ASP A 166 -15.19 4.52 -13.54
C ASP A 166 -15.25 5.70 -12.55
N GLU A 167 -16.21 6.61 -12.78
CA GLU A 167 -16.34 7.84 -11.98
C GLU A 167 -16.58 7.55 -10.49
N GLY A 168 -17.40 6.54 -10.18
CA GLY A 168 -17.73 6.16 -8.81
C GLY A 168 -16.52 5.65 -8.05
N GLN A 169 -15.75 4.74 -8.66
CA GLN A 169 -14.52 4.20 -8.09
C GLN A 169 -13.44 5.26 -7.90
N VAL A 170 -13.26 6.16 -8.87
CA VAL A 170 -12.29 7.25 -8.74
C VAL A 170 -12.72 8.25 -7.67
N ARG A 171 -14.01 8.60 -7.59
CA ARG A 171 -14.54 9.46 -6.51
C ARG A 171 -14.34 8.83 -5.14
N ARG A 172 -14.59 7.53 -5.01
CA ARG A 172 -14.33 6.76 -3.78
C ARG A 172 -12.86 6.79 -3.41
N LEU A 173 -11.95 6.68 -4.38
CA LEU A 173 -10.50 6.80 -4.16
C LEU A 173 -10.13 8.18 -3.57
N TRP A 174 -10.69 9.26 -4.12
CA TRP A 174 -10.49 10.60 -3.59
C TRP A 174 -10.95 10.74 -2.14
N GLN A 175 -12.15 10.24 -1.82
CA GLN A 175 -12.68 10.27 -0.46
C GLN A 175 -11.78 9.54 0.54
N LEU A 176 -11.29 8.35 0.17
CA LEU A 176 -10.37 7.57 1.00
C LEU A 176 -9.02 8.28 1.18
N PHE A 177 -8.51 8.89 0.11
CA PHE A 177 -7.28 9.65 0.15
C PHE A 177 -7.38 10.87 1.06
N TRP A 178 -8.46 11.66 0.96
CA TRP A 178 -8.69 12.79 1.85
C TRP A 178 -8.86 12.35 3.30
N LYS A 179 -9.62 11.27 3.56
CA LYS A 179 -9.73 10.67 4.91
C LYS A 179 -8.36 10.25 5.45
N ALA A 180 -7.48 9.69 4.61
CA ALA A 180 -6.13 9.32 5.01
C ALA A 180 -5.24 10.54 5.32
N ILE A 181 -5.38 11.64 4.57
CA ILE A 181 -4.72 12.91 4.89
C ILE A 181 -5.24 13.46 6.21
N GLU A 182 -6.56 13.49 6.40
CA GLU A 182 -7.19 14.04 7.60
C GLU A 182 -6.73 13.29 8.85
N LEU A 183 -6.83 11.96 8.84
CA LEU A 183 -6.45 11.13 9.98
C LEU A 183 -4.93 11.04 10.18
N GLY A 184 -4.16 11.09 9.09
CA GLY A 184 -2.72 10.84 9.14
C GLY A 184 -1.87 12.09 9.31
N LEU A 185 -2.30 13.23 8.75
CA LEU A 185 -1.45 14.40 8.52
C LEU A 185 -2.13 15.74 8.89
N ALA A 186 -3.43 15.82 9.18
CA ALA A 186 -4.13 17.10 9.38
C ALA A 186 -3.47 18.02 10.41
N SER A 187 -2.95 17.47 11.52
CA SER A 187 -2.26 18.24 12.56
C SER A 187 -0.98 18.95 12.09
N THR A 188 -0.48 18.59 10.90
CA THR A 188 0.72 19.18 10.27
C THR A 188 0.39 20.09 9.09
N LEU A 189 -0.89 20.23 8.74
CA LEU A 189 -1.36 21.03 7.61
C LEU A 189 -1.90 22.38 8.11
N ASN A 190 -1.62 23.44 7.35
CA ASN A 190 -2.03 24.81 7.68
C ASN A 190 -3.26 25.30 6.89
N ASP A 191 -3.84 24.45 6.05
CA ASP A 191 -4.93 24.77 5.14
C ASP A 191 -5.83 23.54 4.98
N ASP A 192 -6.94 23.69 4.27
CA ASP A 192 -7.91 22.66 3.93
C ASP A 192 -7.23 21.40 3.35
N PRO A 193 -7.30 20.25 4.07
CA PRO A 193 -6.70 18.98 3.63
C PRO A 193 -7.13 18.55 2.24
N ASP A 194 -8.35 18.86 1.83
CA ASP A 194 -8.89 18.42 0.55
C ASP A 194 -8.24 19.19 -0.60
N LYS A 195 -8.12 20.51 -0.44
CA LYS A 195 -7.41 21.38 -1.40
C LYS A 195 -5.93 21.06 -1.47
N ILE A 196 -5.28 20.81 -0.32
CA ILE A 196 -3.88 20.39 -0.27
C ILE A 196 -3.71 19.07 -1.02
N GLY A 197 -4.59 18.10 -0.76
CA GLY A 197 -4.60 16.81 -1.45
C GLY A 197 -4.77 16.96 -2.96
N ALA A 198 -5.74 17.76 -3.41
CA ALA A 198 -5.98 18.03 -4.82
C ALA A 198 -4.75 18.64 -5.51
N LYS A 199 -4.13 19.67 -4.90
CA LYS A 199 -2.89 20.27 -5.40
C LYS A 199 -1.76 19.26 -5.47
N MET A 200 -1.60 18.43 -4.43
CA MET A 200 -0.56 17.41 -4.35
C MET A 200 -0.67 16.39 -5.49
N ILE A 201 -1.86 15.85 -5.75
CA ILE A 201 -2.04 14.90 -6.87
C ILE A 201 -1.77 15.57 -8.21
N GLY A 202 -2.17 16.85 -8.36
CA GLY A 202 -1.84 17.66 -9.54
C GLY A 202 -0.33 17.74 -9.75
N ASP A 203 0.42 18.16 -8.72
CA ASP A 203 1.88 18.29 -8.75
C ASP A 203 2.58 16.95 -9.05
N VAL A 204 2.17 15.86 -8.38
CA VAL A 204 2.72 14.52 -8.61
C VAL A 204 2.55 14.08 -10.07
N LEU A 205 1.33 14.17 -10.60
CA LEU A 205 1.03 13.76 -11.98
C LEU A 205 1.70 14.68 -13.00
N GLY A 206 1.78 15.99 -12.73
CA GLY A 206 2.49 16.95 -13.56
C GLY A 206 3.98 16.60 -13.69
N ARG A 207 4.64 16.29 -12.58
CA ARG A 207 6.06 15.89 -12.58
C ARG A 207 6.32 14.52 -13.22
N THR A 208 5.39 13.58 -13.10
CA THR A 208 5.54 12.24 -13.71
C THR A 208 5.28 12.23 -15.22
N SER A 209 4.60 13.24 -15.77
CA SER A 209 4.25 13.31 -17.20
C SER A 209 5.43 13.37 -18.18
N ILE A 210 6.65 13.58 -17.67
CA ILE A 210 7.86 13.85 -18.48
C ILE A 210 8.89 12.73 -18.37
N VAL A 211 8.82 11.92 -17.33
CA VAL A 211 9.81 10.85 -17.07
C VAL A 211 9.52 9.61 -17.90
N ASP A 212 8.29 9.45 -18.40
CA ASP A 212 7.87 8.23 -19.09
C ASP A 212 6.94 8.55 -20.28
N PRO A 213 7.50 8.86 -21.47
CA PRO A 213 6.73 9.26 -22.65
C PRO A 213 5.89 8.13 -23.27
N GLU A 214 6.17 6.87 -22.92
CA GLU A 214 5.32 5.73 -23.30
C GLU A 214 4.08 5.60 -22.39
N TYR A 215 4.03 6.34 -21.27
CA TYR A 215 2.94 6.23 -20.32
C TYR A 215 1.83 7.26 -20.54
N ARG A 216 0.62 6.69 -20.42
CA ARG A 216 -0.70 7.28 -20.35
C ARG A 216 -0.89 8.31 -19.21
N VAL A 217 0.09 9.17 -18.89
CA VAL A 217 0.01 10.12 -17.76
C VAL A 217 -1.05 11.19 -18.01
N SER A 218 -1.22 11.62 -19.26
CA SER A 218 -2.38 12.43 -19.66
C SER A 218 -3.70 11.72 -19.38
N ASN A 219 -3.79 10.41 -19.65
CA ASN A 219 -4.99 9.62 -19.36
C ASN A 219 -5.19 9.44 -17.84
N LEU A 220 -4.12 9.28 -17.05
CA LEU A 220 -4.22 9.23 -15.59
C LEU A 220 -4.67 10.56 -15.00
N SER A 221 -4.24 11.69 -15.56
CA SER A 221 -4.76 13.00 -15.19
C SER A 221 -6.25 13.12 -15.52
N GLN A 222 -6.67 12.77 -16.74
CA GLN A 222 -8.08 12.77 -17.12
C GLN A 222 -8.92 11.85 -16.22
N LYS A 223 -8.38 10.68 -15.90
CA LYS A 223 -9.00 9.74 -14.99
C LYS A 223 -9.12 10.31 -13.58
N ALA A 224 -8.07 10.91 -13.04
CA ALA A 224 -8.12 11.55 -11.71
C ALA A 224 -9.23 12.61 -11.64
N LYS A 225 -9.42 13.39 -12.71
CA LYS A 225 -10.47 14.40 -12.79
C LYS A 225 -11.89 13.83 -12.73
N LEU A 226 -12.13 12.58 -13.14
CA LEU A 226 -13.45 11.95 -13.05
C LEU A 226 -14.01 11.98 -11.62
N GLY A 227 -13.16 11.82 -10.61
CA GLY A 227 -13.60 11.84 -9.22
C GLY A 227 -13.73 13.24 -8.60
N LEU A 228 -13.43 14.31 -9.34
CA LEU A 228 -13.54 15.69 -8.89
C LEU A 228 -14.78 16.36 -9.52
N PRO A 229 -15.67 17.00 -8.75
CA PRO A 229 -16.84 17.62 -9.35
C PRO A 229 -16.45 18.84 -10.20
N ASN A 230 -17.08 18.96 -11.38
CA ASN A 230 -16.84 20.06 -12.32
C ASN A 230 -17.12 21.43 -11.70
N GLY A 231 -16.29 22.43 -12.02
CA GLY A 231 -16.46 23.80 -11.56
C GLY A 231 -16.19 24.02 -10.06
N THR A 232 -15.59 23.04 -9.37
CA THR A 232 -15.25 23.17 -7.94
C THR A 232 -13.84 23.73 -7.72
N ALA A 233 -13.64 24.32 -6.54
CA ALA A 233 -12.32 24.79 -6.12
C ALA A 233 -11.28 23.65 -6.05
N LEU A 234 -11.70 22.41 -5.79
CA LEU A 234 -10.83 21.24 -5.78
C LEU A 234 -10.29 20.92 -7.17
N LEU A 235 -11.17 20.91 -8.19
CA LEU A 235 -10.75 20.68 -9.57
C LEU A 235 -9.81 21.79 -10.03
N SER A 236 -10.14 23.06 -9.76
CA SER A 236 -9.28 24.19 -10.13
C SER A 236 -7.91 24.13 -9.44
N ALA A 237 -7.86 23.77 -8.16
CA ALA A 237 -6.60 23.62 -7.42
C ALA A 237 -5.74 22.47 -7.97
N TYR A 238 -6.37 21.35 -8.33
CA TYR A 238 -5.70 20.23 -9.01
C TYR A 238 -5.13 20.64 -10.37
N GLU A 239 -5.94 21.27 -11.23
CA GLU A 239 -5.54 21.61 -12.60
C GLU A 239 -4.41 22.63 -12.63
N GLN A 240 -4.50 23.66 -11.77
CA GLN A 240 -3.44 24.65 -11.64
C GLN A 240 -2.11 23.99 -11.25
N ALA A 241 -2.11 23.17 -10.20
CA ALA A 241 -0.90 22.49 -9.73
C ALA A 241 -0.33 21.53 -10.78
N TYR A 242 -1.20 20.83 -11.53
CA TYR A 242 -0.78 19.96 -12.62
C TYR A 242 -0.05 20.71 -13.74
N VAL A 243 -0.62 21.82 -14.21
CA VAL A 243 -0.03 22.61 -15.31
C VAL A 243 1.30 23.24 -14.88
N GLU A 244 1.35 23.82 -13.68
CA GLU A 244 2.57 24.39 -13.11
C GLU A 244 3.69 23.35 -13.01
N ALA A 245 3.40 22.18 -12.42
CA ALA A 245 4.36 21.11 -12.25
C ALA A 245 4.84 20.49 -13.57
N ALA A 246 3.95 20.32 -14.55
CA ALA A 246 4.33 19.84 -15.88
C ALA A 246 5.22 20.86 -16.61
N ALA A 247 4.93 22.15 -16.50
CA ALA A 247 5.78 23.19 -17.08
C ALA A 247 7.18 23.21 -16.43
N GLU A 248 7.25 23.16 -15.10
CA GLU A 248 8.52 23.10 -14.36
C GLU A 248 9.36 21.89 -14.75
N ALA A 249 8.75 20.71 -14.78
CA ALA A 249 9.44 19.49 -15.15
C ALA A 249 9.93 19.53 -16.62
N THR A 250 9.19 20.18 -17.52
CA THR A 250 9.58 20.34 -18.94
C THR A 250 10.82 21.19 -19.05
N ILE A 251 10.83 22.34 -18.36
CA ILE A 251 11.97 23.25 -18.31
C ILE A 251 13.19 22.55 -17.71
N ALA A 252 13.01 21.76 -16.65
CA ALA A 252 14.09 21.01 -16.02
C ALA A 252 14.69 19.96 -16.96
N ASN A 253 13.87 19.29 -17.77
CA ASN A 253 14.34 18.29 -18.72
C ASN A 253 15.15 18.92 -19.87
N ILE A 254 14.64 20.01 -20.46
CA ILE A 254 15.36 20.76 -21.51
C ILE A 254 16.75 21.21 -21.02
N LYS A 255 16.85 21.66 -19.77
CA LYS A 255 18.13 22.08 -19.18
C LYS A 255 19.11 20.92 -18.98
N LYS A 256 18.63 19.70 -18.71
CA LYS A 256 19.48 18.50 -18.60
C LYS A 256 20.05 18.09 -19.96
N ASP A 257 19.25 18.19 -21.01
CA ASP A 257 19.68 17.81 -22.37
C ASP A 257 20.62 18.85 -23.02
N SER A 258 20.74 20.04 -22.41
CA SER A 258 21.60 21.14 -22.90
C SER A 258 23.02 21.15 -22.29
N HIS A 259 23.36 20.17 -21.44
CA HIS A 259 24.64 20.03 -20.75
C HIS A 259 25.26 18.66 -20.99
#